data_AF-A0A310SNT2-F1
#
_entry.id   AF-A0A310SNT2-F1
#
_cell.length_a   1.000
_cell.length_b   1.000
_cell.length_c   1.000
_cell.angle_alpha   90.00
_cell.angle_beta   90.00
_cell.angle_gamma   90.00
#
_symmetry.space_group_name_H-M   'P 1'
#
loop_
_entity.id
_entity.type
_entity.pdbx_description
1 polymer ?
#
loop_
_entity_poly.entity_id
_entity_poly.type
_entity_poly.pdbx_seq_one_letter_code
_entity_poly.pdbx_strand_id
1 'polypeptide(L)'
;MAPTVAVIFFLVFAFTTSHIDSTSNYAFARVESCRGCRLSRLPDVKQFIFEDLPNYNNIEFVHIQNAVPELLLFNENKEEVERLPLSSLTREECNNLLISKGFTKKTEKDEI
;
A
#
# COMPACT_ATOMS: atom_id res chain seq x y z
N MET A 1 -17.67 -39.67 -41.04
CA MET A 1 -18.66 -39.45 -39.96
C MET A 1 -17.87 -38.91 -38.78
N ALA A 2 -18.19 -37.69 -38.35
CA ALA A 2 -17.50 -36.88 -37.33
C ALA A 2 -17.75 -37.39 -35.90
N PRO A 3 -17.35 -36.70 -34.79
CA PRO A 3 -16.43 -35.55 -34.65
C PRO A 3 -15.42 -35.64 -33.47
N THR A 4 -14.42 -34.77 -33.55
CA THR A 4 -13.73 -34.01 -32.48
C THR A 4 -14.21 -34.17 -31.02
N VAL A 5 -13.28 -34.49 -30.11
CA VAL A 5 -13.33 -34.06 -28.71
C VAL A 5 -11.92 -33.66 -28.23
N ALA A 6 -11.88 -32.48 -27.62
CA ALA A 6 -10.87 -31.86 -26.77
C ALA A 6 -9.83 -32.81 -26.15
N VAL A 7 -8.57 -32.40 -25.98
CA VAL A 7 -8.16 -31.61 -24.80
C VAL A 7 -7.05 -30.62 -25.15
N ILE A 8 -7.41 -29.34 -25.17
CA ILE A 8 -6.51 -28.20 -24.98
C ILE A 8 -6.36 -28.04 -23.45
N PHE A 9 -5.23 -28.42 -22.89
CA PHE A 9 -4.79 -28.13 -21.51
C PHE A 9 -3.33 -28.64 -21.47
N PHE A 10 -2.28 -27.83 -21.40
CA PHE A 10 -2.02 -26.78 -20.44
C PHE A 10 -1.21 -25.67 -21.12
N LEU A 11 -1.75 -24.45 -21.09
CA LEU A 11 -0.96 -23.23 -21.15
C LEU A 11 0.00 -23.28 -19.95
N VAL A 12 1.26 -23.63 -20.21
CA VAL A 12 2.35 -23.29 -19.29
C VAL A 12 2.49 -21.78 -19.39
N PHE A 13 1.64 -21.06 -18.66
CA PHE A 13 1.81 -19.64 -18.41
C PHE A 13 3.09 -19.53 -17.59
N ALA A 14 4.21 -19.40 -18.29
CA ALA A 14 5.42 -18.85 -17.74
C ALA A 14 5.10 -17.39 -17.36
N PHE A 15 4.45 -17.19 -16.22
CA PHE A 15 4.50 -15.92 -15.52
C PHE A 15 5.92 -15.76 -15.00
N THR A 16 6.84 -15.40 -15.90
CA THR A 16 8.03 -14.69 -15.48
C THR A 16 7.53 -13.37 -14.91
N THR A 17 7.42 -13.30 -13.58
CA THR A 17 7.19 -12.03 -12.89
C THR A 17 8.45 -11.20 -13.11
N SER A 18 8.50 -10.45 -14.20
CA SER A 18 9.44 -9.34 -14.34
C SER A 18 9.01 -8.31 -13.31
N HIS A 19 9.52 -8.43 -12.08
CA HIS A 19 9.46 -7.38 -11.08
C HIS A 19 10.39 -6.28 -11.58
N ILE A 20 9.88 -5.41 -12.43
CA ILE A 20 10.54 -4.15 -12.71
C ILE A 20 10.32 -3.33 -11.45
N ASP A 21 11.24 -3.47 -10.50
CA ASP A 21 11.38 -2.56 -9.38
C ASP A 21 11.88 -1.23 -9.96
N SER A 22 10.96 -0.51 -10.60
CA SER A 22 11.19 0.87 -10.96
C SER A 22 11.42 1.56 -9.63
N THR A 23 12.62 2.09 -9.39
CA THR A 23 12.89 2.95 -8.24
C THR A 23 12.11 4.25 -8.44
N SER A 24 10.79 4.17 -8.31
CA SER A 24 9.87 5.30 -8.42
C SER A 24 10.19 6.23 -7.26
N ASN A 25 10.60 7.44 -7.58
CA ASN A 25 10.85 8.46 -6.57
C ASN A 25 9.50 8.99 -6.09
N TYR A 26 8.96 8.40 -5.03
CA TYR A 26 7.75 8.87 -4.38
C TYR A 26 8.10 10.08 -3.50
N ALA A 27 7.40 11.18 -3.71
CA ALA A 27 7.60 12.41 -2.95
C ALA A 27 6.66 12.53 -1.74
N PHE A 28 5.49 11.90 -1.83
CA PHE A 28 4.44 12.01 -0.82
C PHE A 28 3.56 10.76 -0.77
N ALA A 29 3.07 10.40 0.40
CA ALA A 29 2.13 9.32 0.62
C ALA A 29 0.84 9.82 1.28
N ARG A 30 -0.29 9.19 0.95
CA ARG A 30 -1.57 9.42 1.63
C ARG A 30 -2.18 8.09 2.01
N VAL A 31 -2.59 7.95 3.27
CA VAL A 31 -3.43 6.85 3.69
C VAL A 31 -4.88 7.32 3.73
N GLU A 32 -5.74 6.63 2.98
CA GLU A 32 -7.17 6.87 2.95
C GLU A 32 -7.87 5.73 3.68
N SER A 33 -8.67 6.03 4.71
CA SER A 33 -9.46 5.00 5.40
C SER A 33 -10.67 5.59 6.09
N CYS A 34 -11.68 4.75 6.34
CA CYS A 34 -12.76 5.13 7.23
C CYS A 34 -12.32 5.01 8.70
N ARG A 35 -12.54 6.06 9.51
CA ARG A 35 -12.40 6.05 10.97
C ARG A 35 -13.48 5.22 11.69
N GLY A 36 -14.39 4.55 10.96
CA GLY A 36 -15.55 3.84 11.48
C GLY A 36 -15.32 2.34 11.74
N CYS A 37 -16.42 1.58 11.80
CA CYS A 37 -16.48 0.16 12.18
C CYS A 37 -15.56 -0.79 11.38
N ARG A 38 -15.11 -0.39 10.20
CA ARG A 38 -14.23 -1.22 9.37
C ARG A 38 -12.83 -1.30 9.98
N LEU A 39 -12.28 -0.16 10.41
CA LEU A 39 -10.95 -0.08 11.00
C LEU A 39 -10.89 -0.73 12.40
N SER A 40 -12.02 -0.85 13.11
CA SER A 40 -12.06 -1.61 14.37
C SER A 40 -11.89 -3.12 14.18
N ARG A 41 -12.10 -3.65 12.96
CA ARG A 41 -11.86 -5.06 12.62
C ARG A 41 -10.43 -5.31 12.11
N LEU A 42 -9.65 -4.26 11.93
CA LEU A 42 -8.28 -4.29 11.41
C LEU A 42 -7.34 -3.65 12.45
N PRO A 43 -7.08 -4.32 13.59
CA PRO A 43 -6.33 -3.73 14.71
C PRO A 43 -4.91 -3.32 14.31
N ASP A 44 -4.23 -4.13 13.49
CA ASP A 44 -2.89 -3.86 12.98
C ASP A 44 -2.83 -2.57 12.14
N VAL A 45 -3.72 -2.48 11.14
CA VAL A 45 -3.83 -1.30 10.27
C VAL A 45 -4.24 -0.07 11.07
N LYS A 46 -5.13 -0.23 12.07
CA LYS A 46 -5.55 0.84 12.97
C LYS A 46 -4.36 1.39 13.75
N GLN A 47 -3.57 0.51 14.37
CA GLN A 47 -2.39 0.91 15.12
C GLN A 47 -1.36 1.58 14.22
N PHE A 48 -1.11 1.02 13.03
CA PHE A 48 -0.24 1.65 12.05
C PHE A 48 -0.69 3.10 11.73
N ILE A 49 -1.96 3.32 11.41
CA ILE A 49 -2.49 4.64 11.05
C ILE A 49 -2.37 5.65 12.19
N PHE A 50 -2.68 5.26 13.43
CA PHE A 50 -2.80 6.20 14.54
C PHE A 50 -1.54 6.31 15.41
N GLU A 51 -0.70 5.30 15.45
CA GLU A 51 0.49 5.25 16.30
C GLU A 51 1.78 5.43 15.48
N ASP A 52 1.89 4.80 14.31
CA ASP A 52 3.14 4.79 13.53
C ASP A 52 3.19 5.88 12.45
N LEU A 53 2.10 6.04 11.69
CA LEU A 53 2.00 6.99 10.58
C LEU A 53 2.39 8.42 10.97
N PRO A 54 1.98 8.96 12.14
CA PRO A 54 2.38 10.32 12.56
C PRO A 54 3.90 10.51 12.67
N ASN A 55 4.64 9.41 12.82
CA ASN A 55 6.10 9.42 12.94
C ASN A 55 6.81 9.40 11.59
N TYR A 56 6.11 9.40 10.45
CA TYR A 56 6.74 9.47 9.12
C TYR A 56 6.70 10.88 8.54
N ASN A 57 7.71 11.20 7.73
CA ASN A 57 7.74 12.42 6.93
C ASN A 57 6.91 12.25 5.65
N ASN A 58 6.42 13.37 5.10
CA ASN A 58 5.76 13.41 3.79
C ASN A 58 4.58 12.42 3.64
N ILE A 59 3.86 12.16 4.74
CA ILE A 59 2.67 11.30 4.73
C ILE A 59 1.48 12.01 5.37
N GLU A 60 0.29 11.76 4.83
CA GLU A 60 -0.97 12.28 5.36
C GLU A 60 -1.98 11.16 5.60
N PHE A 61 -2.80 11.30 6.63
CA PHE A 61 -3.97 10.46 6.82
C PHE A 61 -5.25 11.23 6.49
N VAL A 62 -5.99 10.75 5.49
CA VAL A 62 -7.30 11.29 5.10
C VAL A 62 -8.40 10.32 5.50
N HIS A 63 -9.39 10.86 6.21
CA HIS A 63 -10.59 10.11 6.57
C HIS A 63 -11.62 10.20 5.45
N ILE A 64 -12.04 9.04 4.93
CA ILE A 64 -13.09 8.93 3.92
C ILE A 64 -14.19 8.00 4.43
N GLN A 65 -15.44 8.45 4.37
CA GLN A 65 -16.58 7.66 4.80
C GLN A 65 -16.71 6.40 3.94
N ASN A 66 -16.87 5.24 4.58
CA ASN A 66 -17.00 3.94 3.94
C ASN A 66 -15.82 3.52 3.02
N ALA A 67 -14.65 4.16 3.10
CA ALA A 67 -13.47 3.68 2.38
C ALA A 67 -12.87 2.41 3.00
N VAL A 68 -12.14 1.66 2.16
CA VAL A 68 -11.21 0.61 2.58
C VAL A 68 -9.87 1.30 2.90
N PRO A 69 -9.09 0.83 3.89
CA PRO A 69 -7.77 1.39 4.13
C PRO A 69 -6.81 1.10 2.97
N GLU A 70 -6.35 2.17 2.32
CA GLU A 70 -5.44 2.14 1.18
C GLU A 70 -4.30 3.16 1.36
N LEU A 71 -3.11 2.80 0.87
CA LEU A 71 -1.95 3.67 0.77
C LEU A 71 -1.81 4.12 -0.68
N LEU A 72 -1.86 5.43 -0.89
CA LEU A 72 -1.63 6.09 -2.17
C LEU A 72 -0.23 6.72 -2.15
N LEU A 73 0.52 6.54 -3.22
CA LEU A 73 1.85 7.08 -3.40
C LEU A 73 1.86 8.07 -4.57
N PHE A 74 2.48 9.23 -4.34
CA PHE A 74 2.49 10.34 -5.28
C PHE A 74 3.92 10.72 -5.68
N ASN A 75 4.08 11.18 -6.93
CA ASN A 75 5.32 11.80 -7.40
C ASN A 75 5.42 13.28 -6.98
N GLU A 76 6.50 13.95 -7.37
CA GLU A 76 6.74 15.38 -7.10
C GLU A 76 5.66 16.31 -7.69
N ASN A 77 5.00 15.89 -8.78
CA ASN A 77 3.91 16.62 -9.43
C ASN A 77 2.56 16.43 -8.72
N LYS A 78 2.51 15.69 -7.59
CA LYS A 78 1.30 15.30 -6.85
C LYS A 78 0.36 14.41 -7.67
N GLU A 79 0.89 13.66 -8.63
CA GLU A 79 0.13 12.67 -9.40
C GLU A 79 0.18 11.32 -8.67
N GLU A 80 -0.96 10.64 -8.55
CA GLU A 80 -1.04 9.29 -7.97
C GLU A 80 -0.31 8.32 -8.91
N VAL A 81 0.77 7.72 -8.41
CA VAL A 81 1.59 6.74 -9.14
C VAL A 81 1.17 5.32 -8.80
N GLU A 82 0.81 5.07 -7.55
CA GLU A 82 0.50 3.74 -7.06
C GLU A 82 -0.51 3.78 -5.91
N ARG A 83 -1.37 2.77 -5.84
CA ARG A 83 -2.35 2.57 -4.78
C ARG A 83 -2.28 1.12 -4.30
N LEU A 84 -2.16 0.93 -2.99
CA LEU A 84 -1.96 -0.37 -2.36
C LEU A 84 -2.98 -0.60 -1.23
N PRO A 85 -3.69 -1.73 -1.20
CA PRO A 85 -4.62 -2.04 -0.11
C PRO A 85 -3.84 -2.43 1.16
N LEU A 86 -4.24 -1.86 2.31
CA LEU A 86 -3.62 -2.16 3.60
C LEU A 86 -4.38 -3.24 4.40
N SER A 87 -5.61 -3.58 3.99
CA SER A 87 -6.51 -4.43 4.79
C SER A 87 -5.99 -5.85 5.07
N SER A 88 -5.08 -6.36 4.25
CA SER A 88 -4.48 -7.70 4.39
C SER A 88 -3.09 -7.66 5.05
N LEU A 89 -2.59 -6.48 5.41
CA LEU A 89 -1.24 -6.31 5.94
C LEU A 89 -1.28 -6.16 7.46
N THR A 90 -0.26 -6.71 8.10
CA THR A 90 0.06 -6.47 9.50
C THR A 90 0.66 -5.09 9.69
N ARG A 91 0.77 -4.66 10.96
CA ARG A 91 1.38 -3.36 11.33
C ARG A 91 2.83 -3.28 10.85
N GLU A 92 3.58 -4.37 11.01
CA GLU A 92 4.97 -4.46 10.59
C GLU A 92 5.10 -4.40 9.06
N GLU A 93 4.26 -5.13 8.33
CA GLU A 93 4.25 -5.09 6.87
C GLU A 93 3.89 -3.69 6.33
N CYS A 94 2.96 -2.97 6.97
CA CYS A 94 2.65 -1.59 6.61
C CYS A 94 3.85 -0.65 6.80
N ASN A 95 4.58 -0.79 7.91
CA ASN A 95 5.79 -0.01 8.16
C ASN A 95 6.90 -0.36 7.16
N ASN A 96 7.14 -1.64 6.93
CA ASN A 96 8.13 -2.13 5.98
C ASN A 96 7.81 -1.67 4.56
N LEU A 97 6.53 -1.62 4.19
CA LEU A 97 6.09 -1.07 2.91
C LEU A 97 6.52 0.39 2.75
N LEU A 98 6.25 1.26 3.73
CA LEU A 98 6.68 2.66 3.67
C LEU A 98 8.21 2.80 3.57
N ILE A 99 8.96 2.04 4.38
CA ILE A 99 10.43 2.06 4.37
C ILE A 99 10.96 1.60 3.01
N SER A 100 10.40 0.52 2.45
CA SER A 100 10.79 0.00 1.13
C SER A 100 10.51 0.98 -0.01
N LYS A 101 9.48 1.82 0.15
CA LYS A 101 9.11 2.90 -0.79
C LYS A 101 9.91 4.19 -0.55
N GLY A 102 10.85 4.20 0.39
CA GLY A 102 11.77 5.33 0.64
C GLY A 102 11.29 6.36 1.66
N PHE A 103 10.18 6.10 2.38
CA PHE A 103 9.70 7.01 3.42
C PHE A 103 10.49 6.84 4.72
N THR A 104 10.88 7.96 5.31
CA THR A 104 11.67 7.98 6.55
C THR A 104 10.83 8.41 7.73
N LYS A 105 11.17 7.87 8.91
CA LYS A 105 10.62 8.35 10.16
C LYS A 105 11.23 9.71 10.53
N LYS A 106 10.43 10.56 11.16
CA LYS A 106 10.88 11.76 11.87
C LYS A 106 11.87 11.32 12.93
N THR A 107 13.14 11.64 12.75
CA THR A 107 14.11 11.56 13.84
C THR A 107 13.74 12.59 14.89
N GLU A 108 13.62 12.18 16.15
CA GLU A 108 13.56 13.08 17.31
C GLU A 108 14.89 13.85 17.39
N LYS A 109 15.04 14.87 16.55
CA LYS A 109 16.15 15.81 16.63
C LYS A 109 15.74 17.18 16.12
N ASP A 110 14.74 17.73 16.79
CA ASP A 110 14.66 19.17 17.01
C ASP A 110 14.64 19.37 18.54
N GLU A 111 15.85 19.27 19.10
CA GLU A 111 16.18 19.83 20.40
C GLU A 111 16.21 21.36 20.22
N ILE A 112 15.17 22.06 20.70
CA ILE A 112 15.18 23.52 20.93
C ILE A 112 14.48 23.80 22.26
#